data_AF-N8V421-F1
#
_entry.id   AF-N8V421-F1
#
_cell.length_a   1.000
_cell.length_b   1.000
_cell.length_c   1.000
_cell.angle_alpha   90.00
_cell.angle_beta   90.00
_cell.angle_gamma   90.00
#
_symmetry.space_group_name_H-M   'P 1'
#
loop_
_entity.id
_entity.type
_entity.pdbx_description
1 polymer ?
#
loop_
_entity_poly.entity_id
_entity_poly.type
_entity_poly.pdbx_seq_one_letter_code
_entity_poly.pdbx_strand_id
1 'polypeptide(L)'
;MNIRMNQRSYRKFASACLLGLFISGCGNDHQSSSDTSPSKDQDWPAQSLPASAAVKVDETQFLPTQLMHDWHKELDAYGLRTPGSESHEAYTQDLYKRLQKAGVKDVHLEEIKIKVWEPTSWNLGISSGINQYETVNASYVPYSGITPAQGTTAELKYLTPTQLQSLLTGTTSIESLAAEYADKIVLLDFPTPALTVNFYANRAISTYDPDHTLNPSDPYKRSANGMGSVINLLKGFNAINAKGIVFIANDAGSKELAQIYAPFYAEVYGLPGF
;
A
#
# COMPACT_ATOMS: atom_id res chain seq x y z
N MET A 1 1.65 -22.24 -1.36
CA MET A 1 1.98 -20.81 -1.32
C MET A 1 3.13 -20.52 -2.27
N ASN A 2 3.10 -19.45 -3.07
CA ASN A 2 4.16 -19.09 -4.01
C ASN A 2 4.40 -17.57 -4.05
N ILE A 3 5.64 -17.09 -3.88
CA ILE A 3 6.08 -15.70 -4.07
C ILE A 3 7.41 -15.71 -4.82
N ARG A 4 7.52 -15.00 -5.95
CA ARG A 4 8.75 -14.87 -6.76
C ARG A 4 9.19 -13.43 -6.94
N MET A 5 10.51 -13.19 -7.04
CA MET A 5 11.09 -11.85 -7.22
C MET A 5 11.95 -11.76 -8.47
N ASN A 6 12.06 -10.54 -9.00
CA ASN A 6 13.08 -10.17 -9.98
C ASN A 6 13.98 -9.06 -9.39
N GLN A 7 15.25 -9.02 -9.79
CA GLN A 7 16.09 -7.86 -9.54
C GLN A 7 16.13 -7.00 -10.80
N ARG A 8 15.44 -5.86 -10.80
CA ARG A 8 15.58 -4.84 -11.83
C ARG A 8 16.41 -3.67 -11.30
N SER A 9 17.42 -3.30 -12.08
CA SER A 9 18.09 -2.01 -11.96
C SER A 9 17.38 -1.05 -12.91
N TYR A 10 16.66 -0.06 -12.40
CA TYR A 10 16.02 0.92 -13.28
C TYR A 10 17.07 1.89 -13.82
N ARG A 11 16.98 2.12 -15.14
CA ARG A 11 17.68 3.18 -15.87
C ARG A 11 16.65 3.83 -16.79
N LYS A 12 16.60 5.17 -16.72
CA LYS A 12 16.17 6.16 -17.73
C LYS A 12 14.87 6.92 -17.43
N PHE A 13 14.97 8.25 -17.60
CA PHE A 13 14.32 8.91 -18.74
C PHE A 13 15.37 9.57 -19.65
N ALA A 14 15.32 9.23 -20.93
CA ALA A 14 15.79 10.05 -22.03
C ALA A 14 14.58 10.18 -22.97
N SER A 15 14.03 11.39 -23.08
CA SER A 15 12.91 11.66 -24.00
C SER A 15 13.49 12.14 -25.33
N ALA A 16 13.47 11.26 -26.33
CA ALA A 16 13.65 11.62 -27.73
C ALA A 16 12.27 11.68 -28.38
N CYS A 17 11.93 12.86 -28.91
CA CYS A 17 10.77 13.08 -29.77
C CYS A 17 10.82 12.13 -30.97
N LEU A 18 9.67 11.54 -31.32
CA LEU A 18 9.36 11.21 -32.72
C LEU A 18 7.83 11.11 -32.93
N LEU A 19 7.40 11.86 -33.94
CA LEU A 19 6.04 12.01 -34.49
C LEU A 19 5.58 10.76 -35.29
N GLY A 20 4.25 10.61 -35.39
CA GLY A 20 3.51 9.87 -36.45
C GLY A 20 3.06 8.46 -36.02
N LEU A 21 1.84 7.96 -36.24
CA LEU A 21 0.82 8.22 -37.28
C LEU A 21 -0.56 7.66 -36.85
N PHE A 22 -1.61 8.11 -37.56
CA PHE A 22 -3.05 7.86 -37.43
C PHE A 22 -3.55 6.41 -37.63
N ILE A 23 -4.67 6.06 -36.98
CA ILE A 23 -5.74 5.20 -37.54
C ILE A 23 -7.12 5.74 -37.11
N SER A 24 -8.00 5.96 -38.08
CA SER A 24 -9.43 6.27 -37.92
C SER A 24 -10.29 4.99 -38.01
N GLY A 25 -11.43 4.98 -37.32
CA GLY A 25 -12.52 4.01 -37.54
C GLY A 25 -13.76 4.31 -36.69
N CYS A 26 -14.80 4.85 -37.34
CA CYS A 26 -16.20 5.01 -36.87
C CYS A 26 -16.83 3.66 -36.51
N GLY A 27 -17.88 3.48 -35.69
CA GLY A 27 -18.79 4.33 -34.91
C GLY A 27 -19.96 3.44 -34.45
N ASN A 28 -20.67 3.82 -33.38
CA ASN A 28 -22.14 3.84 -33.34
C ASN A 28 -22.64 4.43 -32.03
N ASP A 29 -23.57 5.36 -32.17
CA ASP A 29 -24.22 6.14 -31.13
C ASP A 29 -25.11 5.27 -30.24
N HIS A 30 -24.93 5.42 -28.93
CA HIS A 30 -26.03 5.29 -27.99
C HIS A 30 -26.02 6.54 -27.10
N GLN A 31 -27.02 7.40 -27.31
CA GLN A 31 -27.34 8.51 -26.42
C GLN A 31 -27.61 7.96 -25.02
N SER A 32 -26.68 8.23 -24.11
CA SER A 32 -26.92 8.22 -22.68
C SER A 32 -26.84 9.66 -22.21
N SER A 33 -27.92 10.07 -21.55
CA SER A 33 -28.15 11.32 -20.84
C SER A 33 -26.89 11.96 -20.27
N SER A 34 -26.75 13.25 -20.55
CA SER A 34 -25.75 14.16 -20.00
C SER A 34 -25.86 14.25 -18.47
N ASP A 35 -25.17 13.36 -17.77
CA ASP A 35 -24.55 13.71 -16.50
C ASP A 35 -23.20 14.33 -16.84
N THR A 36 -23.16 15.65 -16.85
CA THR A 36 -21.91 16.41 -16.89
C THR A 36 -21.15 16.15 -15.60
N SER A 37 -20.46 15.02 -15.53
CA SER A 37 -19.31 14.83 -14.66
C SER A 37 -18.30 15.92 -15.00
N PRO A 38 -17.77 16.70 -14.05
CA PRO A 38 -16.57 17.46 -14.31
C PRO A 38 -15.44 16.45 -14.54
N SER A 39 -15.09 16.25 -15.81
CA SER A 39 -13.94 15.48 -16.25
C SER A 39 -12.64 16.24 -15.94
N LYS A 40 -11.56 15.48 -15.74
CA LYS A 40 -10.15 15.82 -16.00
C LYS A 40 -9.84 17.30 -16.23
N ASP A 41 -8.99 17.86 -15.36
CA ASP A 41 -8.52 19.24 -15.38
C ASP A 41 -9.57 20.28 -14.94
N GLN A 42 -9.86 20.34 -13.64
CA GLN A 42 -10.05 21.67 -13.06
C GLN A 42 -8.69 22.36 -13.13
N ASP A 43 -8.64 23.41 -13.94
CA ASP A 43 -7.48 24.26 -14.25
C ASP A 43 -6.84 24.90 -13.01
N TRP A 44 -6.29 24.06 -12.13
CA TRP A 44 -5.65 24.50 -10.91
C TRP A 44 -4.11 24.46 -11.05
N PRO A 45 -3.42 25.52 -10.62
CA PRO A 45 -4.02 26.84 -10.40
C PRO A 45 -4.30 27.50 -11.76
N ALA A 46 -5.34 28.33 -11.81
CA ALA A 46 -5.74 29.04 -13.04
C ALA A 46 -4.69 30.08 -13.49
N GLN A 47 -3.81 30.45 -12.55
CA GLN A 47 -2.68 31.34 -12.72
C GLN A 47 -1.61 30.95 -11.70
N SER A 48 -0.35 31.31 -11.95
CA SER A 48 0.73 31.07 -10.98
C SER A 48 0.41 31.72 -9.63
N LEU A 49 0.79 31.04 -8.55
CA LEU A 49 0.59 31.56 -7.20
C LEU A 49 1.54 32.75 -6.95
N PRO A 50 1.11 33.78 -6.20
CA PRO A 50 1.98 34.90 -5.85
C PRO A 50 3.05 34.45 -4.85
N ALA A 51 4.21 35.13 -4.83
CA ALA A 51 5.31 34.80 -3.92
C ALA A 51 4.92 34.83 -2.42
N SER A 52 3.92 35.64 -2.06
CA SER A 52 3.37 35.71 -0.69
C SER A 52 2.74 34.39 -0.24
N ALA A 53 2.23 33.57 -1.15
CA ALA A 53 1.63 32.27 -0.86
C ALA A 53 2.65 31.25 -0.32
N ALA A 54 3.96 31.47 -0.56
CA ALA A 54 5.03 30.62 0.00
C ALA A 54 5.37 30.93 1.46
N VAL A 55 4.91 32.08 2.00
CA VAL A 55 5.31 32.58 3.33
C VAL A 55 4.12 32.62 4.29
N LYS A 56 2.91 32.84 3.78
CA LYS A 56 1.69 32.88 4.59
C LYS A 56 0.60 32.06 3.92
N VAL A 57 0.04 31.12 4.69
CA VAL A 57 -1.19 30.41 4.29
C VAL A 57 -2.33 31.43 4.29
N ASP A 58 -2.98 31.59 3.14
CA ASP A 58 -4.24 32.31 3.02
C ASP A 58 -5.37 31.29 3.15
N GLU A 59 -6.05 31.31 4.29
CA GLU A 59 -7.15 30.37 4.57
C GLU A 59 -8.32 30.53 3.59
N THR A 60 -8.42 31.66 2.88
CA THR A 60 -9.42 31.85 1.83
C THR A 60 -9.04 31.18 0.50
N GLN A 61 -7.81 30.66 0.39
CA GLN A 61 -7.26 30.01 -0.80
C GLN A 61 -7.17 28.49 -0.67
N PHE A 62 -7.81 27.89 0.35
CA PHE A 62 -7.91 26.45 0.40
C PHE A 62 -8.64 25.91 -0.82
N LEU A 63 -8.16 24.78 -1.33
CA LEU A 63 -8.75 24.11 -2.47
C LEU A 63 -10.18 23.68 -2.12
N PRO A 64 -11.14 23.81 -3.05
CA PRO A 64 -12.47 23.26 -2.87
C PRO A 64 -12.39 21.76 -2.54
N THR A 65 -13.21 21.30 -1.60
CA THR A 65 -13.26 19.87 -1.19
C THR A 65 -13.46 18.94 -2.37
N GLN A 66 -14.27 19.36 -3.36
CA GLN A 66 -14.49 18.58 -4.58
C GLN A 66 -13.20 18.38 -5.39
N LEU A 67 -12.39 19.43 -5.55
CA LEU A 67 -11.10 19.34 -6.25
C LEU A 67 -10.14 18.39 -5.53
N MET A 68 -10.08 18.49 -4.19
CA MET A 68 -9.28 17.58 -3.38
C MET A 68 -9.72 16.12 -3.57
N HIS A 69 -11.04 15.88 -3.58
CA HIS A 69 -11.58 14.55 -3.80
C HIS A 69 -11.31 14.02 -5.22
N ASP A 70 -11.38 14.88 -6.24
CA ASP A 70 -11.06 14.50 -7.61
C ASP A 70 -9.58 14.17 -7.78
N TRP A 71 -8.67 14.90 -7.10
CA TRP A 71 -7.26 14.53 -7.02
C TRP A 71 -7.04 13.19 -6.30
N HIS A 72 -7.82 12.86 -5.26
CA HIS A 72 -7.72 11.54 -4.63
C HIS A 72 -8.18 10.43 -5.58
N LYS A 73 -9.27 10.64 -6.33
CA LYS A 73 -9.71 9.67 -7.35
C LYS A 73 -8.69 9.48 -8.45
N GLU A 74 -8.07 10.57 -8.91
CA GLU A 74 -6.99 10.51 -9.89
C GLU A 74 -5.79 9.77 -9.33
N LEU A 75 -5.41 10.08 -8.09
CA LEU A 75 -4.37 9.38 -7.36
C LEU A 75 -4.70 7.88 -7.32
N ASP A 76 -5.91 7.48 -6.94
CA ASP A 76 -6.31 6.07 -6.91
C ASP A 76 -6.29 5.41 -8.30
N ALA A 77 -6.59 6.16 -9.37
CA ALA A 77 -6.57 5.66 -10.75
C ALA A 77 -5.17 5.24 -11.26
N TYR A 78 -4.09 5.74 -10.64
CA TYR A 78 -2.74 5.23 -10.91
C TYR A 78 -2.51 3.80 -10.38
N GLY A 79 -3.35 3.32 -9.47
CA GLY A 79 -3.18 2.05 -8.77
C GLY A 79 -1.97 2.06 -7.83
N LEU A 80 -1.38 0.88 -7.62
CA LEU A 80 -0.21 0.73 -6.76
C LEU A 80 1.00 1.47 -7.36
N ARG A 81 1.46 2.52 -6.68
CA ARG A 81 2.65 3.30 -7.03
C ARG A 81 3.88 2.85 -6.23
N THR A 82 4.34 1.63 -6.43
CA THR A 82 5.62 1.21 -5.84
C THR A 82 6.77 2.06 -6.40
N PRO A 83 7.78 2.43 -5.58
CA PRO A 83 8.91 3.25 -6.03
C PRO A 83 9.56 2.68 -7.29
N GLY A 84 9.72 3.52 -8.31
CA GLY A 84 10.30 3.15 -9.60
C GLY A 84 9.38 2.38 -10.55
N SER A 85 8.12 2.09 -10.17
CA SER A 85 7.12 1.53 -11.09
C SER A 85 6.67 2.56 -12.13
N GLU A 86 6.10 2.08 -13.25
CA GLU A 86 5.54 2.97 -14.28
C GLU A 86 4.47 3.93 -13.72
N SER A 87 3.59 3.44 -12.83
CA SER A 87 2.58 4.26 -12.15
C SER A 87 3.20 5.32 -11.23
N HIS A 88 4.30 4.99 -10.54
CA HIS A 88 5.05 5.95 -9.72
C HIS A 88 5.69 7.05 -10.57
N GLU A 89 6.34 6.69 -11.67
CA GLU A 89 6.97 7.64 -12.57
C GLU A 89 5.94 8.55 -13.24
N ALA A 90 4.81 8.00 -13.71
CA ALA A 90 3.75 8.78 -14.33
C ALA A 90 3.16 9.81 -13.35
N TYR A 91 2.85 9.40 -12.11
CA TYR A 91 2.37 10.31 -11.07
C TYR A 91 3.41 11.41 -10.75
N THR A 92 4.70 11.06 -10.68
CA THR A 92 5.78 12.02 -10.42
C THR A 92 5.89 13.07 -11.54
N GLN A 93 5.74 12.65 -12.80
CA GLN A 93 5.72 13.57 -13.95
C GLN A 93 4.52 14.53 -13.92
N ASP A 94 3.35 14.06 -13.51
CA ASP A 94 2.17 14.91 -13.43
C ASP A 94 2.24 15.89 -12.26
N LEU A 95 2.80 15.46 -11.12
CA LEU A 95 3.12 16.36 -10.02
C LEU A 95 4.13 17.44 -10.43
N TYR A 96 5.19 17.06 -11.17
CA TYR A 96 6.18 17.99 -11.72
C TYR A 96 5.51 19.09 -12.56
N LYS A 97 4.64 18.70 -13.51
CA LYS A 97 3.91 19.65 -14.36
C LYS A 97 2.98 20.55 -13.54
N ARG A 98 2.30 20.02 -12.51
CA ARG A 98 1.43 20.81 -11.61
C ARG A 98 2.20 21.86 -10.84
N LEU A 99 3.37 21.52 -10.31
CA LEU A 99 4.23 22.47 -9.60
C LEU A 99 4.73 23.58 -10.53
N GLN A 100 5.10 23.24 -11.76
CA GLN A 100 5.45 24.24 -12.79
C GLN A 100 4.28 25.17 -13.11
N LYS A 101 3.08 24.61 -13.35
CA LYS A 101 1.86 25.40 -13.58
C LYS A 101 1.56 26.32 -12.40
N ALA A 102 1.84 25.87 -11.18
CA ALA A 102 1.69 26.68 -9.97
C ALA A 102 2.71 27.82 -9.81
N GLY A 103 3.72 27.89 -10.67
CA GLY A 103 4.72 28.96 -10.65
C GLY A 103 5.93 28.67 -9.76
N VAL A 104 6.12 27.42 -9.34
CA VAL A 104 7.35 27.01 -8.66
C VAL A 104 8.50 27.12 -9.68
N LYS A 105 9.47 27.98 -9.38
CA LYS A 105 10.51 28.38 -10.34
C LYS A 105 11.62 27.35 -10.48
N ASP A 106 11.89 26.60 -9.43
CA ASP A 106 12.97 25.63 -9.35
C ASP A 106 12.36 24.26 -9.06
N VAL A 107 11.94 23.58 -10.13
CA VAL A 107 11.41 22.21 -10.07
C VAL A 107 12.28 21.35 -10.97
N HIS A 108 12.90 20.34 -10.40
CA HIS A 108 13.69 19.35 -11.11
C HIS A 108 13.42 17.96 -10.56
N LEU A 109 13.74 16.95 -11.38
CA LEU A 109 13.66 15.55 -10.99
C LEU A 109 15.08 15.06 -10.69
N GLU A 110 15.24 14.38 -9.56
CA GLU A 110 16.50 13.76 -9.17
C GLU A 110 16.39 12.24 -9.25
N GLU A 111 17.31 11.61 -9.98
CA GLU A 111 17.37 10.14 -10.04
C GLU A 111 18.02 9.59 -8.77
N ILE A 112 17.31 8.71 -8.06
CA ILE A 112 17.84 7.98 -6.91
C ILE A 112 17.90 6.50 -7.26
N LYS A 113 19.10 5.92 -7.17
CA LYS A 113 19.29 4.48 -7.36
C LYS A 113 18.94 3.74 -6.08
N ILE A 114 17.84 3.01 -6.11
CA ILE A 114 17.39 2.16 -5.02
C ILE A 114 17.30 0.70 -5.46
N LYS A 115 17.49 -0.21 -4.51
CA LYS A 115 17.10 -1.61 -4.69
C LYS A 115 15.62 -1.70 -4.34
N VAL A 116 14.81 -2.06 -5.30
CA VAL A 116 13.37 -2.25 -5.09
C VAL A 116 13.07 -3.71 -4.82
N TRP A 117 12.08 -3.92 -3.97
CA TRP A 117 11.46 -5.21 -3.77
C TRP A 117 10.22 -5.26 -4.67
N GLU A 118 10.17 -6.18 -5.62
CA GLU A 118 9.09 -6.28 -6.60
C GLU A 118 8.70 -7.76 -6.80
N PRO A 119 7.47 -8.16 -6.43
CA PRO A 119 6.99 -9.50 -6.67
C PRO A 119 6.56 -9.65 -8.13
N THR A 120 6.92 -10.78 -8.73
CA THR A 120 6.60 -11.10 -10.13
C THR A 120 5.38 -12.02 -10.26
N SER A 121 5.10 -12.79 -9.22
CA SER A 121 3.93 -13.67 -9.14
C SER A 121 3.69 -14.02 -7.69
N TRP A 122 2.42 -14.11 -7.30
CA TRP A 122 2.01 -14.64 -6.00
C TRP A 122 0.75 -15.48 -6.14
N ASN A 123 0.62 -16.49 -5.29
CA ASN A 123 -0.59 -17.29 -5.16
C ASN A 123 -0.65 -17.95 -3.77
N LEU A 124 -1.82 -17.92 -3.16
CA LEU A 124 -2.16 -18.68 -1.97
C LEU A 124 -3.29 -19.65 -2.30
N GLY A 125 -3.22 -20.86 -1.76
CA GLY A 125 -4.35 -21.77 -1.82
C GLY A 125 -4.30 -22.83 -0.76
N ILE A 126 -5.47 -23.42 -0.52
CA ILE A 126 -5.70 -24.44 0.49
C ILE A 126 -5.76 -25.79 -0.23
N SER A 127 -5.04 -26.76 0.30
CA SER A 127 -5.10 -28.15 -0.17
C SER A 127 -5.79 -29.02 0.87
N SER A 128 -6.89 -29.68 0.50
CA SER A 128 -7.62 -30.63 1.36
C SER A 128 -7.32 -32.09 1.03
N GLY A 129 -6.38 -32.36 0.12
CA GLY A 129 -5.98 -33.71 -0.28
C GLY A 129 -5.28 -33.76 -1.63
N ILE A 130 -4.98 -34.97 -2.09
CA ILE A 130 -4.41 -35.20 -3.43
C ILE A 130 -5.41 -34.65 -4.47
N ASN A 131 -4.98 -33.66 -5.24
CA ASN A 131 -5.76 -32.97 -6.31
C ASN A 131 -6.93 -32.08 -5.87
N GLN A 132 -7.04 -31.74 -4.58
CA GLN A 132 -8.03 -30.75 -4.12
C GLN A 132 -7.28 -29.48 -3.74
N TYR A 133 -7.24 -28.50 -4.65
CA TYR A 133 -6.60 -27.21 -4.43
C TYR A 133 -7.57 -26.09 -4.74
N GLU A 134 -7.85 -25.25 -3.74
CA GLU A 134 -8.65 -24.05 -3.87
C GLU A 134 -7.75 -22.82 -3.78
N THR A 135 -7.84 -21.93 -4.76
CA THR A 135 -7.10 -20.66 -4.72
C THR A 135 -7.83 -19.69 -3.79
N VAL A 136 -7.07 -19.06 -2.89
CA VAL A 136 -7.55 -18.02 -2.01
C VAL A 136 -7.17 -16.67 -2.60
N ASN A 137 -8.13 -15.75 -2.69
CA ASN A 137 -7.83 -14.38 -3.06
C ASN A 137 -7.03 -13.72 -1.91
N ALA A 138 -5.74 -13.56 -2.11
CA ALA A 138 -4.81 -13.05 -1.11
C ALA A 138 -3.76 -12.13 -1.74
N SER A 139 -3.35 -11.14 -0.97
CA SER A 139 -2.21 -10.27 -1.27
C SER A 139 -0.93 -10.86 -0.70
N TYR A 140 0.22 -10.44 -1.21
CA TYR A 140 1.49 -10.68 -0.52
C TYR A 140 1.71 -9.59 0.54
N VAL A 141 2.48 -9.91 1.58
CA VAL A 141 3.04 -8.91 2.48
C VAL A 141 4.29 -8.30 1.82
N PRO A 142 4.35 -6.97 1.60
CA PRO A 142 5.53 -6.33 1.03
C PRO A 142 6.79 -6.61 1.85
N TYR A 143 7.91 -6.83 1.17
CA TYR A 143 9.21 -7.16 1.77
C TYR A 143 9.27 -8.50 2.53
N SER A 144 8.24 -9.36 2.40
CA SER A 144 8.33 -10.75 2.85
C SER A 144 9.32 -11.57 2.00
N GLY A 145 9.61 -12.80 2.44
CA GLY A 145 10.50 -13.73 1.76
C GLY A 145 9.93 -14.31 0.46
N ILE A 146 10.81 -14.96 -0.33
CA ILE A 146 10.43 -15.74 -1.51
C ILE A 146 10.21 -17.21 -1.17
N THR A 147 9.35 -17.86 -1.94
CA THR A 147 9.29 -19.33 -1.95
C THR A 147 10.23 -19.89 -3.03
N PRO A 148 10.61 -21.17 -2.94
CA PRO A 148 11.19 -21.90 -4.09
C PRO A 148 10.29 -21.84 -5.33
N ALA A 149 10.83 -22.18 -6.50
CA ALA A 149 10.10 -22.10 -7.77
C ALA A 149 8.81 -22.95 -7.77
N GLN A 150 8.84 -24.11 -7.12
CA GLN A 150 7.71 -25.02 -6.94
C GLN A 150 6.69 -24.53 -5.89
N GLY A 151 6.95 -23.41 -5.23
CA GLY A 151 6.21 -22.95 -4.07
C GLY A 151 6.56 -23.70 -2.79
N THR A 152 5.85 -23.37 -1.72
CA THR A 152 5.94 -23.98 -0.41
C THR A 152 4.57 -24.54 -0.02
N THR A 153 4.54 -25.80 0.42
CA THR A 153 3.37 -26.47 0.98
C THR A 153 3.74 -27.02 2.35
N ALA A 154 2.94 -26.69 3.35
CA ALA A 154 3.07 -27.19 4.71
C ALA A 154 1.71 -27.17 5.40
N GLU A 155 1.62 -27.82 6.55
CA GLU A 155 0.43 -27.76 7.39
C GLU A 155 0.17 -26.32 7.86
N LEU A 156 -1.08 -25.90 7.75
CA LEU A 156 -1.56 -24.61 8.26
C LEU A 156 -1.87 -24.75 9.75
N LYS A 157 -1.27 -23.89 10.59
CA LYS A 157 -1.48 -23.91 12.03
C LYS A 157 -1.90 -22.52 12.51
N TYR A 158 -3.06 -22.44 13.16
CA TYR A 158 -3.58 -21.19 13.70
C TYR A 158 -2.88 -20.82 15.01
N LEU A 159 -2.30 -19.63 15.05
CA LEU A 159 -1.80 -18.96 16.24
C LEU A 159 -2.97 -18.26 16.92
N THR A 160 -3.34 -18.75 18.10
CA THR A 160 -4.50 -18.22 18.81
C THR A 160 -4.33 -16.75 19.20
N PRO A 161 -5.42 -15.98 19.37
CA PRO A 161 -5.34 -14.59 19.81
C PRO A 161 -4.59 -14.42 21.14
N THR A 162 -4.72 -15.39 22.05
CA THR A 162 -3.98 -15.42 23.31
C THR A 162 -2.47 -15.57 23.10
N GLN A 163 -2.04 -16.50 22.24
CA GLN A 163 -0.62 -16.66 21.91
C GLN A 163 -0.06 -15.43 21.20
N LEU A 164 -0.80 -14.87 20.24
CA LEU A 164 -0.43 -13.64 19.56
C LEU A 164 -0.27 -12.49 20.56
N GLN A 165 -1.23 -12.29 21.45
CA GLN A 165 -1.14 -11.25 22.47
C GLN A 165 0.10 -11.43 23.36
N SER A 166 0.39 -12.66 23.81
CA SER A 166 1.58 -12.95 24.62
C SER A 166 2.89 -12.66 23.89
N LEU A 167 2.96 -12.90 22.57
CA LEU A 167 4.11 -12.51 21.75
C LEU A 167 4.23 -10.99 21.64
N LEU A 168 3.12 -10.29 21.39
CA LEU A 168 3.10 -8.84 21.22
C LEU A 168 3.43 -8.07 22.52
N THR A 169 3.11 -8.64 23.69
CA THR A 169 3.48 -8.07 24.99
C THR A 169 4.83 -8.55 25.52
N GLY A 170 5.50 -9.47 24.81
CA GLY A 170 6.76 -10.06 25.26
C GLY A 170 6.63 -11.00 26.47
N THR A 171 5.43 -11.44 26.81
CA THR A 171 5.18 -12.42 27.89
C THR A 171 5.58 -13.83 27.48
N THR A 172 5.68 -14.10 26.18
CA THR A 172 6.19 -15.35 25.61
C THR A 172 7.20 -15.03 24.53
N SER A 173 8.26 -15.84 24.43
CA SER A 173 9.27 -15.71 23.38
C SER A 173 8.91 -16.57 22.17
N ILE A 174 9.33 -16.17 20.98
CA ILE A 174 9.03 -16.91 19.75
C ILE A 174 9.68 -18.29 19.76
N GLU A 175 10.84 -18.44 20.40
CA GLU A 175 11.60 -19.69 20.50
C GLU A 175 10.83 -20.78 21.25
N SER A 176 10.04 -20.40 22.27
CA SER A 176 9.20 -21.37 23.00
C SER A 176 8.09 -21.99 22.14
N LEU A 177 7.77 -21.37 21.00
CA LEU A 177 6.77 -21.85 20.06
C LEU A 177 7.37 -22.73 18.95
N ALA A 178 8.70 -22.91 18.91
CA ALA A 178 9.38 -23.67 17.86
C ALA A 178 8.83 -25.09 17.68
N ALA A 179 8.59 -25.82 18.78
CA ALA A 179 8.07 -27.18 18.71
C ALA A 179 6.67 -27.28 18.05
N GLU A 180 5.87 -26.22 18.13
CA GLU A 180 4.50 -26.20 17.59
C GLU A 180 4.45 -25.65 16.16
N TYR A 181 5.29 -24.67 15.83
CA TYR A 181 5.19 -23.89 14.59
C TYR A 181 6.36 -24.08 13.61
N ALA A 182 7.44 -24.76 14.00
CA ALA A 182 8.49 -25.12 13.06
C ALA A 182 7.93 -25.95 11.90
N ASP A 183 8.40 -25.66 10.70
CA ASP A 183 7.97 -26.27 9.45
C ASP A 183 6.47 -26.11 9.10
N LYS A 184 5.72 -25.25 9.80
CA LYS A 184 4.31 -24.93 9.51
C LYS A 184 4.16 -23.62 8.73
N ILE A 185 3.02 -23.44 8.06
CA ILE A 185 2.53 -22.11 7.67
C ILE A 185 1.65 -21.61 8.82
N VAL A 186 1.99 -20.45 9.37
CA VAL A 186 1.29 -19.87 10.53
C VAL A 186 0.13 -19.02 10.06
N LEU A 187 -1.08 -19.30 10.53
CA LEU A 187 -2.27 -18.48 10.30
C LEU A 187 -2.54 -17.65 11.56
N LEU A 188 -2.82 -16.36 11.42
CA LEU A 188 -3.12 -15.49 12.57
C LEU A 188 -3.96 -14.29 12.15
N ASP A 189 -4.64 -13.69 13.11
CA ASP A 189 -5.31 -12.41 12.91
C ASP A 189 -4.29 -11.29 12.71
N PHE A 190 -4.62 -10.31 11.86
CA PHE A 190 -3.75 -9.15 11.64
C PHE A 190 -3.56 -8.39 12.98
N PRO A 191 -2.31 -8.17 13.44
CA PRO A 191 -2.03 -7.62 14.76
C PRO A 191 -2.39 -6.13 14.82
N THR A 192 -3.66 -5.84 15.11
CA THR A 192 -4.17 -4.46 15.12
C THR A 192 -4.09 -3.90 16.53
N PRO A 193 -3.20 -2.94 16.82
CA PRO A 193 -3.13 -2.34 18.15
C PRO A 193 -4.45 -1.62 18.47
N ALA A 194 -4.89 -1.74 19.73
CA ALA A 194 -6.03 -1.00 20.26
C ALA A 194 -5.60 0.45 20.54
N LEU A 195 -5.60 1.29 19.51
CA LEU A 195 -5.39 2.72 19.66
C LEU A 195 -6.74 3.43 19.87
N THR A 196 -6.68 4.63 20.45
CA THR A 196 -7.83 5.53 20.55
C THR A 196 -7.57 6.81 19.79
N VAL A 197 -8.62 7.60 19.54
CA VAL A 197 -8.48 8.96 18.97
C VAL A 197 -7.47 9.80 19.77
N ASN A 198 -7.45 9.67 21.10
CA ASN A 198 -6.50 10.37 21.97
C ASN A 198 -5.03 10.09 21.65
N PHE A 199 -4.69 8.90 21.14
CA PHE A 199 -3.32 8.58 20.74
C PHE A 199 -2.81 9.55 19.65
N TYR A 200 -3.67 9.89 18.69
CA TYR A 200 -3.35 10.80 17.59
C TYR A 200 -3.53 12.26 17.98
N ALA A 201 -4.60 12.59 18.70
CA ALA A 201 -4.89 13.97 19.11
C ALA A 201 -3.72 14.58 19.90
N ASN A 202 -3.08 13.82 20.80
CA ASN A 202 -1.92 14.31 21.58
C ASN A 202 -0.62 14.44 20.78
N ARG A 203 -0.58 13.96 19.53
CA ARG A 203 0.58 14.05 18.61
C ARG A 203 0.30 14.98 17.43
N ALA A 204 -0.93 15.48 17.31
CA ALA A 204 -1.33 16.33 16.21
C ALA A 204 -0.75 17.74 16.39
N ILE A 205 -0.29 18.34 15.30
CA ILE A 205 0.08 19.76 15.27
C ILE A 205 -1.20 20.64 15.33
N SER A 206 -2.30 20.16 14.75
CA SER A 206 -3.62 20.77 14.80
C SER A 206 -4.70 19.70 14.62
N THR A 207 -5.89 19.95 15.18
CA THR A 207 -7.08 19.10 15.04
C THR A 207 -8.22 19.96 14.52
N TYR A 208 -8.81 19.56 13.39
CA TYR A 208 -10.03 20.18 12.87
C TYR A 208 -11.24 19.33 13.26
N ASP A 209 -11.95 19.76 14.31
CA ASP A 209 -13.19 19.14 14.80
C ASP A 209 -14.16 20.23 15.30
N PRO A 210 -14.64 21.11 14.40
CA PRO A 210 -15.48 22.25 14.78
C PRO A 210 -16.80 21.84 15.43
N ASP A 211 -17.30 20.63 15.13
CA ASP A 211 -18.55 20.09 15.64
C ASP A 211 -18.35 19.24 16.92
N HIS A 212 -17.12 19.14 17.44
CA HIS A 212 -16.77 18.37 18.64
C HIS A 212 -17.23 16.91 18.60
N THR A 213 -17.07 16.28 17.43
CA THR A 213 -17.50 14.90 17.18
C THR A 213 -16.46 13.86 17.54
N LEU A 214 -15.20 14.25 17.73
CA LEU A 214 -14.12 13.33 18.10
C LEU A 214 -14.15 13.05 19.61
N ASN A 215 -14.55 11.84 20.00
CA ASN A 215 -14.39 11.40 21.38
C ASN A 215 -13.00 10.77 21.58
N PRO A 216 -12.16 11.28 22.52
CA PRO A 216 -10.81 10.78 22.75
C PRO A 216 -10.73 9.28 23.08
N SER A 217 -11.80 8.71 23.64
CA SER A 217 -11.89 7.29 24.00
C SER A 217 -12.31 6.40 22.83
N ASP A 218 -12.73 6.97 21.70
CA ASP A 218 -13.19 6.19 20.57
C ASP A 218 -12.08 5.30 20.02
N PRO A 219 -12.38 4.03 19.71
CA PRO A 219 -11.41 3.10 19.17
C PRO A 219 -10.99 3.54 17.77
N TYR A 220 -9.68 3.61 17.54
CA TYR A 220 -9.10 3.88 16.23
C TYR A 220 -8.37 2.63 15.73
N LYS A 221 -9.02 1.91 14.80
CA LYS A 221 -8.49 0.66 14.22
C LYS A 221 -8.12 0.88 12.75
N ARG A 222 -6.85 0.61 12.43
CA ARG A 222 -6.30 0.57 11.07
C ARG A 222 -5.22 -0.50 11.00
N SER A 223 -5.27 -1.40 10.02
CA SER A 223 -4.22 -2.43 9.84
C SER A 223 -2.84 -1.81 9.62
N ALA A 224 -2.74 -0.62 9.03
CA ALA A 224 -1.47 0.10 8.88
C ALA A 224 -0.71 0.28 10.21
N ASN A 225 -1.41 0.42 11.34
CA ASN A 225 -0.79 0.57 12.66
C ASN A 225 -0.13 -0.71 13.18
N GLY A 226 -0.50 -1.87 12.63
CA GLY A 226 0.05 -3.17 13.01
C GLY A 226 1.30 -3.57 12.24
N MET A 227 1.75 -2.77 11.27
CA MET A 227 2.85 -3.16 10.38
C MET A 227 4.17 -3.43 11.12
N GLY A 228 4.49 -2.67 12.17
CA GLY A 228 5.66 -2.95 13.00
C GLY A 228 5.61 -4.36 13.63
N SER A 229 4.44 -4.79 14.08
CA SER A 229 4.22 -6.14 14.61
C SER A 229 4.32 -7.20 13.53
N VAL A 230 3.78 -6.96 12.33
CA VAL A 230 3.92 -7.86 11.17
C VAL A 230 5.38 -8.15 10.86
N ILE A 231 6.23 -7.12 10.86
CA ILE A 231 7.68 -7.25 10.61
C ILE A 231 8.34 -8.13 11.67
N ASN A 232 8.05 -7.88 12.94
CA ASN A 232 8.62 -8.66 14.04
C ASN A 232 8.17 -10.11 14.00
N LEU A 233 6.92 -10.37 13.65
CA LEU A 233 6.38 -11.74 13.51
C LEU A 233 7.04 -12.46 12.33
N LEU A 234 7.21 -11.81 11.17
CA LEU A 234 7.94 -12.39 10.04
C LEU A 234 9.37 -12.79 10.43
N LYS A 235 10.12 -11.88 11.06
CA LYS A 235 11.50 -12.14 11.52
C LYS A 235 11.54 -13.25 12.58
N GLY A 236 10.62 -13.24 13.54
CA GLY A 236 10.56 -14.22 14.62
C GLY A 236 10.19 -15.62 14.12
N PHE A 237 9.15 -15.76 13.31
CA PHE A 237 8.75 -17.06 12.76
C PHE A 237 9.78 -17.61 11.76
N ASN A 238 10.51 -16.74 11.06
CA ASN A 238 11.67 -17.16 10.27
C ASN A 238 12.74 -17.81 11.16
N ALA A 239 13.03 -17.22 12.33
CA ALA A 239 14.07 -17.69 13.25
C ALA A 239 13.79 -19.09 13.82
N ILE A 240 12.51 -19.50 13.88
CA ILE A 240 12.10 -20.85 14.29
C ILE A 240 11.76 -21.77 13.11
N ASN A 241 12.19 -21.42 11.89
CA ASN A 241 12.03 -22.23 10.67
C ASN A 241 10.55 -22.53 10.33
N ALA A 242 9.64 -21.57 10.56
CA ALA A 242 8.32 -21.61 9.92
C ALA A 242 8.47 -21.54 8.39
N LYS A 243 7.47 -22.05 7.66
CA LYS A 243 7.46 -22.09 6.19
C LYS A 243 6.71 -20.91 5.54
N GLY A 244 5.94 -20.18 6.32
CA GLY A 244 5.22 -19.00 5.88
C GLY A 244 4.32 -18.44 6.97
N ILE A 245 3.75 -17.28 6.69
CA ILE A 245 2.74 -16.65 7.55
C ILE A 245 1.58 -16.15 6.70
N VAL A 246 0.36 -16.24 7.21
CA VAL A 246 -0.87 -15.75 6.57
C VAL A 246 -1.64 -14.91 7.58
N PHE A 247 -1.82 -13.64 7.29
CA PHE A 247 -2.55 -12.70 8.13
C PHE A 247 -4.00 -12.60 7.68
N ILE A 248 -4.92 -12.81 8.61
CA ILE A 248 -6.36 -12.59 8.39
C ILE A 248 -6.60 -11.09 8.57
N ALA A 249 -6.78 -10.38 7.45
CA ALA A 249 -7.04 -8.94 7.45
C ALA A 249 -8.45 -8.62 8.01
N ASN A 250 -8.52 -7.62 8.88
CA ASN A 250 -9.77 -7.21 9.56
C ASN A 250 -10.47 -6.01 8.89
N ASP A 251 -9.90 -5.43 7.83
CA ASP A 251 -10.45 -4.23 7.19
C ASP A 251 -11.53 -4.61 6.16
N ALA A 252 -12.73 -4.04 6.34
CA ALA A 252 -13.86 -4.19 5.43
C ALA A 252 -13.53 -3.47 4.09
N GLY A 253 -13.16 -4.25 3.08
CA GLY A 253 -12.79 -3.74 1.74
C GLY A 253 -11.79 -4.64 0.99
N SER A 254 -11.20 -5.63 1.67
CA SER A 254 -10.13 -6.48 1.13
C SER A 254 -10.50 -7.38 -0.07
N LYS A 255 -11.78 -7.54 -0.42
CA LYS A 255 -12.19 -8.46 -1.49
C LYS A 255 -11.65 -8.07 -2.88
N GLU A 256 -11.33 -6.80 -3.10
CA GLU A 256 -10.81 -6.29 -4.38
C GLU A 256 -9.31 -5.95 -4.33
N LEU A 257 -8.72 -5.90 -3.13
CA LEU A 257 -7.35 -5.44 -2.92
C LEU A 257 -6.39 -6.62 -2.88
N ALA A 258 -6.09 -7.19 -4.06
CA ALA A 258 -4.95 -8.08 -4.28
C ALA A 258 -3.58 -7.34 -4.19
N GLN A 259 -3.61 -6.05 -3.85
CA GLN A 259 -2.46 -5.17 -3.73
C GLN A 259 -2.62 -4.30 -2.48
N ILE A 260 -1.87 -4.61 -1.43
CA ILE A 260 -1.84 -3.81 -0.20
C ILE A 260 -0.68 -2.82 -0.32
N TYR A 261 -0.98 -1.53 -0.14
CA TYR A 261 0.05 -0.54 0.15
C TYR A 261 0.50 -0.70 1.60
N ALA A 262 1.74 -1.14 1.80
CA ALA A 262 2.39 -1.13 3.10
C ALA A 262 3.57 -0.15 3.06
N PRO A 263 3.80 0.65 4.12
CA PRO A 263 4.90 1.59 4.16
C PRO A 263 6.25 0.90 3.89
N PHE A 264 7.10 1.60 3.16
CA PHE A 264 8.38 1.08 2.67
C PHE A 264 9.35 0.86 3.83
N TYR A 265 9.75 -0.39 4.01
CA TYR A 265 10.85 -0.75 4.87
C TYR A 265 11.85 -1.50 4.01
N ALA A 266 13.05 -0.95 3.85
CA ALA A 266 14.03 -1.40 2.86
C ALA A 266 14.67 -2.79 3.15
N GLU A 267 14.15 -3.53 4.13
CA GLU A 267 14.69 -4.83 4.55
C GLU A 267 13.75 -5.97 4.19
N VAL A 268 14.28 -7.01 3.54
CA VAL A 268 13.54 -8.26 3.31
C VAL A 268 13.54 -9.10 4.59
N TYR A 269 12.37 -9.55 5.02
CA TYR A 269 12.17 -10.23 6.31
C TYR A 269 12.42 -11.75 6.30
N GLY A 270 12.66 -12.33 5.11
CA GLY A 270 13.10 -13.71 4.94
C GLY A 270 11.99 -14.77 4.90
N LEU A 271 10.90 -14.60 5.65
CA LEU A 271 9.75 -15.52 5.64
C LEU A 271 8.69 -15.07 4.62
N PRO A 272 8.19 -15.93 3.72
CA PRO A 272 7.12 -15.54 2.80
C PRO A 272 5.80 -15.30 3.55
N GLY A 273 5.09 -14.22 3.20
CA GLY A 273 3.90 -13.76 3.91
C GLY A 273 2.77 -13.31 3.00
N PHE A 274 1.53 -13.59 3.41
CA PHE A 274 0.28 -13.18 2.75
C PHE A 274 -0.63 -12.42 3.73
#